data_AF-A0A1S1Y8H9-F1
#
_entry.id   AF-A0A1S1Y8H9-F1
#
_cell.length_a   1.000
_cell.length_b   1.000
_cell.length_c   1.000
_cell.angle_alpha   90.00
_cell.angle_beta   90.00
_cell.angle_gamma   90.00
#
_symmetry.space_group_name_H-M   'P 1'
#
loop_
_entity.id
_entity.type
_entity.pdbx_description
1 polymer ?
#
loop_
_entity_poly.entity_id
_entity_poly.type
_entity_poly.pdbx_seq_one_letter_code
_entity_poly.pdbx_strand_id
1 'polypeptide(L)'
;MSVLHFVTSLQSSGFAFSANGDSLVVNPASQLSSEERDYIRQHKSEILAFIAGNSLRKTGDAYPQAVEVWTPAGNKLLVQARSPEHAADLRRWNPAPI
;
A
#
# COMPACT_ATOMS: atom_id res chain seq x y z
N MET A 1 16.37 -17.70 -8.89
CA MET A 1 15.90 -16.43 -8.31
C MET A 1 14.43 -16.58 -7.94
N SER A 2 14.00 -16.07 -6.78
CA SER A 2 12.59 -16.15 -6.35
C SER A 2 11.77 -15.00 -6.94
N VAL A 3 10.48 -15.24 -7.23
CA VAL A 3 9.54 -14.26 -7.80
C VAL A 3 9.50 -12.95 -7.00
N LEU A 4 9.55 -13.04 -5.67
CA LEU A 4 9.61 -11.88 -4.77
C LEU A 4 10.80 -10.98 -5.02
N HIS A 5 11.98 -11.57 -5.21
CA HIS A 5 13.21 -10.81 -5.43
C HIS A 5 13.19 -10.12 -6.79
N PHE A 6 12.64 -10.79 -7.81
CA PHE A 6 12.46 -10.23 -9.14
C PHE A 6 11.50 -9.02 -9.14
N VAL A 7 10.32 -9.16 -8.55
CA VAL A 7 9.33 -8.06 -8.46
C VAL A 7 9.88 -6.88 -7.65
N THR A 8 10.55 -7.15 -6.53
CA THR A 8 11.16 -6.09 -5.69
C THR A 8 12.29 -5.36 -6.43
N SER A 9 13.09 -6.08 -7.22
CA SER A 9 14.13 -5.50 -8.04
C SER A 9 13.53 -4.55 -9.09
N LEU A 10 12.48 -4.99 -9.80
CA LEU A 10 11.81 -4.16 -10.80
C LEU A 10 11.11 -2.94 -10.16
N GLN A 11 10.49 -3.11 -8.98
CA GLN A 11 9.93 -1.97 -8.24
C GLN A 11 11.00 -0.95 -7.84
N SER A 12 12.16 -1.42 -7.38
CA SER A 12 13.32 -0.57 -7.07
C SER A 12 13.89 0.14 -8.30
N SER A 13 13.77 -0.48 -9.47
CA SER A 13 14.12 0.12 -10.77
C SER A 13 13.06 1.11 -11.30
N GLY A 14 11.95 1.32 -10.57
CA GLY A 14 10.91 2.28 -10.95
C GLY A 14 9.71 1.68 -11.70
N PHE A 15 9.60 0.36 -11.77
CA PHE A 15 8.44 -0.30 -12.38
C PHE A 15 7.28 -0.40 -11.38
N ALA A 16 6.12 0.09 -11.76
CA ALA A 16 4.87 -0.09 -11.05
C ALA A 16 4.17 -1.36 -11.54
N PHE A 17 3.77 -2.21 -10.59
CA PHE A 17 2.92 -3.38 -10.84
C PHE A 17 1.55 -3.13 -10.25
N SER A 18 0.50 -3.43 -11.01
CA SER A 18 -0.89 -3.30 -10.57
C SER A 18 -1.69 -4.48 -11.09
N ALA A 19 -2.58 -5.02 -10.26
CA ALA A 19 -3.53 -6.04 -10.69
C ALA A 19 -4.85 -5.34 -11.04
N ASN A 20 -5.32 -5.54 -12.27
CA ASN A 20 -6.65 -5.15 -12.73
C ASN A 20 -7.46 -6.43 -12.94
N GLY A 21 -8.09 -6.93 -11.87
CA GLY A 21 -8.72 -8.25 -11.83
C GLY A 21 -7.69 -9.35 -12.14
N ASP A 22 -7.93 -10.10 -13.21
CA ASP A 22 -7.05 -11.17 -13.72
C ASP A 22 -5.90 -10.68 -14.62
N SER A 23 -5.83 -9.37 -14.86
CA SER A 23 -4.79 -8.77 -15.71
C SER A 23 -3.71 -8.12 -14.87
N LEU A 24 -2.45 -8.47 -15.15
CA LEU A 24 -1.29 -7.81 -14.56
C LEU A 24 -0.90 -6.63 -15.46
N VAL A 25 -0.95 -5.43 -14.90
CA VAL A 25 -0.51 -4.20 -15.54
C VAL A 25 0.86 -3.83 -15.00
N VAL A 26 1.82 -3.60 -15.90
CA VAL A 26 3.18 -3.16 -15.56
C VAL A 26 3.47 -1.84 -16.26
N ASN A 27 3.99 -0.86 -15.55
CA ASN A 27 4.30 0.46 -16.09
C ASN A 27 5.68 0.93 -15.60
N PRO A 28 6.62 1.32 -16.47
CA PRO A 28 6.55 1.33 -17.94
C PRO A 28 6.79 -0.03 -18.58
N ALA A 29 5.82 -0.55 -19.34
CA ALA A 29 5.97 -1.82 -20.08
C ALA A 29 7.00 -1.76 -21.22
N SER A 30 7.32 -0.55 -21.69
CA SER A 30 8.28 -0.31 -22.78
C SER A 30 9.72 -0.60 -22.38
N GLN A 31 10.04 -0.59 -21.08
CA GLN A 31 11.39 -0.87 -20.57
C GLN A 31 11.59 -2.34 -20.19
N LEU A 32 10.54 -3.17 -20.28
CA LEU A 32 10.68 -4.61 -20.05
C LEU A 32 11.36 -5.27 -21.25
N SER A 33 12.46 -5.97 -20.97
CA SER A 33 13.11 -6.89 -21.90
C SER A 33 12.21 -8.11 -22.20
N SER A 34 12.53 -8.81 -23.29
CA SER A 34 11.83 -10.06 -23.66
C SER A 34 11.94 -11.13 -22.58
N GLU A 35 13.12 -11.27 -21.96
CA GLU A 35 13.36 -12.24 -20.89
C GLU A 35 12.52 -11.95 -19.65
N GLU A 36 12.41 -10.67 -19.26
CA GLU A 36 11.56 -10.26 -18.13
C GLU A 36 10.07 -10.50 -18.42
N ARG A 37 9.63 -10.29 -19.66
CA ARG A 37 8.24 -10.58 -20.06
C ARG A 37 7.92 -12.06 -20.00
N ASP A 38 8.83 -12.91 -20.45
CA ASP A 38 8.64 -14.37 -20.38
C ASP A 38 8.66 -14.86 -18.93
N TYR A 39 9.52 -14.29 -18.09
CA TYR A 39 9.53 -14.58 -16.65
C TYR A 39 8.21 -14.18 -15.98
N ILE A 40 7.69 -12.97 -16.28
CA ILE A 40 6.40 -12.50 -15.77
C ILE A 40 5.26 -13.40 -16.26
N ARG A 41 5.31 -13.91 -17.50
CA ARG A 41 4.29 -14.84 -18.03
C ARG A 41 4.32 -16.18 -17.34
N GLN A 42 5.50 -16.76 -17.11
CA GLN A 42 5.66 -18.04 -16.43
C GLN A 42 5.20 -17.97 -14.96
N HIS A 43 5.43 -16.84 -14.29
CA HIS A 43 5.10 -16.63 -12.89
C HIS A 43 3.90 -15.69 -12.66
N LYS A 44 3.04 -15.48 -13.67
CA LYS A 44 1.95 -14.49 -13.62
C LYS A 44 1.02 -14.73 -12.43
N SER A 45 0.63 -15.97 -12.18
CA SER A 45 -0.26 -16.38 -11.09
C SER A 45 0.35 -16.10 -9.71
N GLU A 46 1.66 -16.35 -9.54
CA GLU A 46 2.38 -16.02 -8.31
C GLU A 46 2.50 -14.51 -8.12
N ILE A 47 2.76 -13.75 -9.19
CA ILE A 47 2.84 -12.29 -9.14
C ILE A 47 1.47 -11.68 -8.81
N LEU A 48 0.40 -12.17 -9.41
CA LEU A 48 -0.97 -11.75 -9.08
C LEU A 48 -1.33 -12.09 -7.64
N ALA A 49 -1.01 -13.29 -7.15
CA ALA A 49 -1.23 -13.67 -5.76
C ALA A 49 -0.41 -12.79 -4.80
N PHE A 50 0.84 -12.47 -5.16
CA PHE A 50 1.67 -11.55 -4.40
C PHE A 50 1.10 -10.13 -4.40
N ILE A 51 0.67 -9.60 -5.54
CA ILE A 51 0.07 -8.27 -5.61
C ILE A 51 -1.28 -8.24 -4.90
N ALA A 52 -2.11 -9.26 -5.01
CA ALA A 52 -3.38 -9.33 -4.29
C ALA A 52 -3.16 -9.44 -2.78
N GLY A 53 -2.23 -10.29 -2.34
CA GLY A 53 -1.82 -10.43 -0.94
C GLY A 53 -1.15 -9.18 -0.38
N ASN A 54 -0.40 -8.45 -1.21
CA ASN A 54 0.22 -7.18 -0.85
C ASN A 54 -0.74 -5.99 -1.03
N SER A 55 -1.81 -6.12 -1.81
CA SER A 55 -2.89 -5.13 -1.95
C SER A 55 -3.73 -5.12 -0.67
N LEU A 56 -3.98 -6.29 -0.07
CA LEU A 56 -4.54 -6.39 1.28
C LEU A 56 -3.67 -5.70 2.35
N ARG A 57 -2.35 -5.66 2.17
CA ARG A 57 -1.43 -4.86 3.01
C ARG A 57 -1.39 -3.39 2.61
N LYS A 58 -1.47 -3.05 1.32
CA LYS A 58 -1.48 -1.66 0.83
C LYS A 58 -2.78 -0.92 1.12
N THR A 59 -3.89 -1.61 1.36
CA THR A 59 -5.12 -0.98 1.87
C THR A 59 -5.15 -0.89 3.40
N GLY A 60 -4.17 -1.50 4.10
CA GLY A 60 -4.06 -1.47 5.57
C GLY A 60 -2.89 -0.63 6.12
N ASP A 61 -1.85 -0.36 5.33
CA ASP A 61 -0.59 0.24 5.80
C ASP A 61 -0.21 1.57 5.10
N ALA A 62 -1.19 2.34 4.62
CA ALA A 62 -0.99 3.77 4.39
C ALA A 62 -1.25 4.53 5.70
N TYR A 63 -0.29 4.49 6.63
CA TYR A 63 -0.36 5.31 7.85
C TYR A 63 -0.47 6.80 7.48
N PRO A 64 -1.33 7.56 8.19
CA PRO A 64 -1.18 7.71 9.64
C PRO A 64 -2.45 7.37 10.41
N GLN A 65 -2.28 6.94 11.67
CA GLN A 65 -3.38 6.58 12.56
C GLN A 65 -4.47 7.66 12.49
N ALA A 66 -5.63 7.32 11.93
CA ALA A 66 -6.79 8.18 12.01
C ALA A 66 -7.19 8.22 13.47
N VAL A 67 -7.02 9.37 14.09
CA VAL A 67 -7.43 9.58 15.48
C VAL A 67 -8.80 10.24 15.45
N GLU A 68 -9.76 9.57 16.09
CA GLU A 68 -11.05 10.17 16.41
C GLU A 68 -10.82 11.26 17.45
N VAL A 69 -11.11 12.50 17.09
CA VAL A 69 -10.99 13.69 17.92
C VAL A 69 -12.36 14.35 18.04
N TRP A 70 -12.67 14.93 19.20
CA TRP A 70 -13.93 15.63 19.43
C TRP A 70 -13.79 17.13 19.21
N THR A 71 -14.73 17.74 18.51
CA THR A 71 -14.82 19.20 18.46
C THR A 71 -15.42 19.74 19.76
N PRO A 72 -15.18 21.02 20.11
CA PRO A 72 -15.83 21.68 21.24
C PRO A 72 -17.38 21.66 21.17
N ALA A 73 -17.94 21.42 19.98
CA ALA A 73 -19.38 21.27 19.75
C ALA A 73 -19.88 19.82 19.91
N GLY A 74 -19.02 18.87 20.31
CA GLY A 74 -19.38 17.46 20.51
C GLY A 74 -19.40 16.61 19.23
N ASN A 75 -19.03 17.17 18.07
CA ASN A 75 -18.97 16.42 16.82
C ASN A 75 -17.64 15.66 16.71
N LYS A 76 -17.70 14.42 16.20
CA LYS A 76 -16.53 13.60 15.91
C LYS A 76 -15.86 14.04 14.61
N LEU A 77 -14.55 14.24 14.65
CA LEU A 77 -13.70 14.47 13.49
C LEU A 77 -12.62 13.37 13.44
N LEU A 78 -12.33 12.91 12.23
CA LEU A 78 -11.21 12.01 11.97
C LEU A 78 -10.01 12.84 11.54
N VAL A 79 -8.98 12.88 12.37
CA VAL A 79 -7.73 13.60 12.05
C VAL A 79 -6.64 12.60 11.71
N GLN A 80 -6.00 12.83 10.58
CA GLN A 80 -4.82 12.10 10.17
C GLN A 80 -3.63 12.59 11.00
N ALA A 81 -3.08 11.72 11.87
CA ALA A 81 -1.83 12.02 12.56
C ALA A 81 -0.68 12.15 11.54
N ARG A 82 0.52 12.55 11.96
CA ARG A 82 1.69 12.58 11.05
C ARG A 82 2.78 11.61 11.49
N SER A 83 2.61 11.05 12.67
CA SER A 83 3.49 10.10 13.34
C SER A 83 2.68 9.37 14.43
N PRO A 84 3.12 8.18 14.88
CA PRO A 84 2.48 7.47 15.99
C PRO A 84 2.49 8.27 17.31
N GLU A 85 3.54 9.04 17.57
CA GLU A 85 3.64 9.93 18.73
C GLU A 85 2.57 11.03 18.66
N HIS A 86 2.41 11.66 17.50
CA HIS A 86 1.38 12.66 17.27
C HIS A 86 -0.03 12.08 17.47
N ALA A 87 -0.24 10.81 17.10
CA ALA A 87 -1.51 10.14 17.34
C ALA A 87 -1.80 9.93 18.83
N ALA A 88 -0.77 9.58 19.61
CA ALA A 88 -0.88 9.45 21.07
C ALA A 88 -1.18 10.80 21.73
N ASP A 89 -0.55 11.88 21.28
CA ASP A 89 -0.82 13.24 21.77
C ASP A 89 -2.25 13.68 21.45
N LEU A 90 -2.76 13.43 20.24
CA LEU A 90 -4.13 13.75 19.86
C LEU A 90 -5.17 13.02 20.73
N ARG A 91 -4.94 11.74 21.05
CA ARG A 91 -5.81 10.97 21.97
C ARG A 91 -5.75 11.48 23.39
N ARG A 92 -4.57 11.90 23.84
CA ARG A 92 -4.35 12.40 25.20
C ARG A 92 -5.01 13.77 25.42
N TRP A 93 -4.95 14.65 24.43
CA TRP A 93 -5.45 16.02 24.54
C TRP A 93 -6.93 16.16 24.20
N ASN A 94 -7.53 15.16 23.55
CA ASN A 94 -8.93 15.21 23.15
C ASN A 94 -9.76 14.04 23.72
N PRO A 95 -9.93 13.98 25.05
CA PRO A 95 -10.86 13.05 25.66
C PRO A 95 -12.30 13.38 25.23
N ALA A 96 -13.19 12.37 25.24
CA ALA A 96 -14.59 12.59 24.94
C ALA A 96 -15.20 13.65 25.88
N PRO A 97 -15.94 14.64 25.34
CA PRO A 97 -16.71 15.54 26.20
C PRO A 97 -17.72 14.70 26.99
N ILE A 98 -17.68 14.84 28.32
CA ILE A 98 -18.56 14.19 29.30
C ILE A 98 -19.94 14.83 29.30
#